data_AF-A0A7V5C8R1-F1
#
_entry.id   AF-A0A7V5C8R1-F1
#
_cell.length_a   1.000
_cell.length_b   1.000
_cell.length_c   1.000
_cell.angle_alpha   90.00
_cell.angle_beta   90.00
_cell.angle_gamma   90.00
#
_symmetry.space_group_name_H-M   'P 1'
#
loop_
_entity.id
_entity.type
_entity.pdbx_description
1 polymer ?
#
loop_
_entity_poly.entity_id
_entity_poly.type
_entity_poly.pdbx_seq_one_letter_code
_entity_poly.pdbx_strand_id
1 'polypeptide(L)'
;MNIEAFSAGQRLMVGFDGTELNADLMFLIDTIKVGGIILFSRNLSGPDQIKKLCFSVQEYAKSCGQPRLFIAIDQEGGQVARLKAPFTQFPGNPMIKEEADAVHFAEVTAAELTEAGINMNMAPVMDVVVPQTSEVFETSEVFVMEARAFGSDPEWVANMGGRVITVMQNNGIMAVAKHFPGIGRTTLDSHNDMPSLDVDMDDLAASDLLPFEAAVRLGVSGIMLSHILYNKVDPEWPASLSPRIAKELLRNHKKFDGIVMTDDLDMG
;
A
#
# COMPACT_ATOMS: atom_id res chain seq x y z
N MET A 1 27.86 -14.43 -8.75
CA MET A 1 26.55 -14.21 -8.09
C MET A 1 25.65 -15.37 -8.46
N ASN A 2 25.07 -16.10 -7.51
CA ASN A 2 24.09 -17.14 -7.83
C ASN A 2 22.80 -16.43 -8.28
N ILE A 3 22.45 -16.55 -9.57
CA ILE A 3 21.35 -15.82 -10.21
C ILE A 3 20.01 -16.15 -9.52
N GLU A 4 19.84 -17.38 -9.04
CA GLU A 4 18.62 -17.84 -8.39
C GLU A 4 18.41 -17.19 -7.01
N ALA A 5 19.45 -17.16 -6.17
CA ALA A 5 19.38 -16.53 -4.85
C ALA A 5 19.17 -15.01 -4.96
N PHE A 6 19.86 -14.37 -5.90
CA PHE A 6 19.63 -12.95 -6.22
C PHE A 6 18.20 -12.70 -6.68
N SER A 7 17.63 -13.59 -7.50
CA SER A 7 16.25 -13.45 -7.96
C SER A 7 15.23 -13.60 -6.83
N ALA A 8 15.44 -14.50 -5.86
CA ALA A 8 14.51 -14.71 -4.76
C ALA A 8 14.47 -13.52 -3.80
N GLY A 9 15.63 -13.02 -3.35
CA GLY A 9 15.71 -11.87 -2.45
C GLY A 9 15.03 -10.61 -3.01
N GLN A 10 15.16 -10.37 -4.31
CA GLN A 10 14.54 -9.21 -4.98
C GLN A 10 13.00 -9.24 -4.98
N ARG A 11 12.37 -10.34 -4.54
CA ARG A 11 10.92 -10.45 -4.35
C ARG A 11 10.49 -10.17 -2.90
N LEU A 12 11.42 -9.82 -2.03
CA LEU A 12 11.18 -9.50 -0.63
C LEU A 12 11.30 -8.00 -0.39
N MET A 13 10.31 -7.46 0.31
CA MET A 13 10.37 -6.17 0.99
C MET A 13 10.29 -6.43 2.49
N VAL A 14 11.21 -5.86 3.26
CA VAL A 14 11.36 -6.21 4.67
C VAL A 14 11.30 -4.97 5.57
N GLY A 15 10.67 -5.11 6.73
CA GLY A 15 10.86 -4.19 7.85
C GLY A 15 12.16 -4.49 8.59
N PHE A 16 12.59 -3.56 9.44
CA PHE A 16 13.75 -3.75 10.34
C PHE A 16 13.61 -2.87 11.58
N ASP A 17 14.46 -3.11 12.58
CA ASP A 17 14.50 -2.33 13.82
C ASP A 17 15.67 -1.35 13.83
N GLY A 18 15.48 -0.22 14.52
CA GLY A 18 16.46 0.84 14.65
C GLY A 18 16.32 1.97 13.62
N THR A 19 17.08 3.03 13.84
CA THR A 19 17.01 4.31 13.11
C THR A 19 18.24 4.56 12.23
N GLU A 20 19.13 3.59 12.09
CA GLU A 20 20.37 3.70 11.32
C GLU A 20 20.65 2.40 10.55
N LEU A 21 21.56 2.44 9.59
CA LEU A 21 22.07 1.23 8.94
C LEU A 21 22.84 0.40 9.98
N ASN A 22 22.26 -0.73 10.38
CA ASN A 22 22.81 -1.64 11.38
C ASN A 22 23.18 -2.99 10.78
N ALA A 23 23.75 -3.88 11.60
CA ALA A 23 24.22 -5.19 11.15
C ALA A 23 23.11 -6.07 10.56
N ASP A 24 21.90 -6.04 11.13
CA ASP A 24 20.77 -6.84 10.65
C ASP A 24 20.31 -6.36 9.28
N LEU A 25 20.17 -5.04 9.10
CA LEU A 25 19.83 -4.45 7.81
C LEU A 25 20.94 -4.69 6.77
N MET A 26 22.21 -4.61 7.17
CA MET A 26 23.32 -4.95 6.29
C MET A 26 23.29 -6.43 5.87
N PHE A 27 22.86 -7.35 6.73
CA PHE A 27 22.68 -8.75 6.41
C PHE A 27 21.52 -8.96 5.41
N LEU A 28 20.37 -8.32 5.64
CA LEU A 28 19.22 -8.36 4.73
C LEU A 28 19.59 -7.84 3.34
N ILE A 29 20.33 -6.73 3.28
CA ILE A 29 20.79 -6.16 2.03
C ILE A 29 21.85 -7.08 1.41
N ASP A 30 22.97 -7.35 2.06
CA ASP A 30 24.09 -8.02 1.40
C ASP A 30 23.90 -9.53 1.22
N THR A 31 23.35 -10.22 2.21
CA THR A 31 23.26 -11.69 2.17
C THR A 31 21.94 -12.14 1.56
N ILE A 32 20.81 -11.59 2.02
CA ILE A 32 19.49 -11.97 1.52
C ILE A 32 19.18 -11.32 0.17
N LYS A 33 19.85 -10.20 -0.17
CA LYS A 33 19.66 -9.46 -1.43
C LYS A 33 18.21 -9.00 -1.61
N VAL A 34 17.62 -8.43 -0.55
CA VAL A 34 16.23 -7.92 -0.56
C VAL A 34 16.02 -6.87 -1.66
N GLY A 35 14.83 -6.84 -2.27
CA GLY A 35 14.48 -5.86 -3.30
C GLY A 35 14.09 -4.49 -2.74
N GLY A 36 13.66 -4.47 -1.49
CA GLY A 36 13.31 -3.23 -0.81
C GLY A 36 13.20 -3.35 0.70
N ILE A 37 13.02 -2.19 1.32
CA ILE A 37 12.69 -2.03 2.73
C ILE A 37 11.43 -1.19 2.87
N ILE A 38 10.69 -1.42 3.95
CA ILE A 38 9.58 -0.56 4.36
C ILE A 38 9.87 0.08 5.70
N LEU A 39 9.66 1.40 5.79
CA LEU A 39 9.91 2.19 6.99
C LEU A 39 8.64 2.27 7.84
N PHE A 40 8.80 2.00 9.13
CA PHE A 40 7.78 2.17 10.16
C PHE A 40 8.20 3.25 11.16
N SER A 41 7.29 3.67 12.04
CA SER A 41 7.56 4.71 13.04
C SER A 41 8.80 4.44 13.91
N ARG A 42 9.15 3.16 14.14
CA ARG A 42 10.37 2.75 14.86
C ARG A 42 11.68 3.11 14.15
N ASN A 43 11.63 3.43 12.86
CA ASN A 43 12.80 3.80 12.05
C ASN A 43 12.97 5.32 11.91
N LEU A 44 12.01 6.12 12.42
CA LEU A 44 11.86 7.54 12.08
C LEU A 44 11.97 8.40 13.34
N SER A 45 13.01 9.24 13.42
CA SER A 45 13.20 10.19 14.52
C SER A 45 13.20 11.66 14.09
N GLY A 46 13.55 11.97 12.84
CA GLY A 46 13.49 13.32 12.29
C GLY A 46 14.03 13.43 10.86
N PRO A 47 13.79 14.55 10.16
CA PRO A 47 14.08 14.67 8.73
C PRO A 47 15.52 14.33 8.34
N ASP A 48 16.51 14.90 9.05
CA ASP A 48 17.93 14.66 8.76
C ASP A 48 18.34 13.20 9.00
N GLN A 49 17.79 12.58 10.05
CA GLN A 49 18.06 11.17 10.35
C GLN A 49 17.48 10.26 9.27
N ILE A 50 16.23 10.49 8.85
CA ILE A 50 15.57 9.68 7.83
C ILE A 50 16.33 9.77 6.50
N LYS A 51 16.72 10.97 6.10
CA LYS A 51 17.53 11.21 4.90
C LYS A 51 18.88 10.49 4.97
N LYS A 52 19.57 10.57 6.11
CA LYS A 52 20.84 9.87 6.34
C LYS A 52 20.67 8.35 6.29
N LEU A 53 19.60 7.81 6.88
CA LEU A 53 19.26 6.39 6.84
C LEU A 53 19.04 5.93 5.40
N CYS A 54 18.15 6.59 4.64
CA CYS A 54 17.84 6.23 3.27
C CYS A 54 19.09 6.31 2.37
N PHE A 55 19.90 7.36 2.52
CA PHE A 55 21.18 7.49 1.82
C PHE A 55 22.14 6.34 2.14
N SER A 56 22.32 6.02 3.42
CA SER A 56 23.23 4.96 3.87
C SER A 56 22.80 3.58 3.34
N VAL A 57 21.49 3.31 3.33
CA VAL A 57 20.92 2.08 2.77
C VAL A 57 21.23 1.96 1.28
N GLN A 58 21.00 3.03 0.50
CA GLN A 58 21.24 3.00 -0.95
C GLN A 58 22.73 2.87 -1.27
N GLU A 59 23.61 3.60 -0.57
CA GLU A 59 25.06 3.48 -0.78
C GLU A 59 25.58 2.09 -0.40
N TYR A 60 25.06 1.50 0.67
CA TYR A 60 25.43 0.14 1.05
C TYR A 60 24.96 -0.89 0.02
N ALA A 61 23.69 -0.83 -0.41
CA ALA A 61 23.15 -1.69 -1.46
C ALA A 61 23.97 -1.61 -2.75
N LYS A 62 24.34 -0.39 -3.17
CA LYS A 62 25.23 -0.15 -4.31
C LYS A 62 26.60 -0.77 -4.12
N SER A 63 27.22 -0.65 -2.94
CA SER A 63 28.52 -1.27 -2.64
C SER A 63 28.47 -2.80 -2.67
N CYS A 64 27.30 -3.37 -2.36
CA CYS A 64 26.99 -4.80 -2.47
C CYS A 64 26.62 -5.25 -3.91
N GLY A 65 26.68 -4.35 -4.90
CA GLY A 65 26.38 -4.62 -6.30
C GLY A 65 24.89 -4.83 -6.61
N GLN A 66 23.99 -4.33 -5.76
CA GLN A 66 22.54 -4.44 -5.98
C GLN A 66 21.97 -3.30 -6.83
N PRO A 67 20.83 -3.56 -7.50
CA PRO A 67 19.97 -2.48 -7.99
C PRO A 67 19.58 -1.53 -6.87
N ARG A 68 19.13 -0.33 -7.25
CA ARG A 68 18.58 0.63 -6.29
C ARG A 68 17.40 -0.01 -5.56
N LEU A 69 17.43 0.01 -4.23
CA LEU A 69 16.36 -0.59 -3.42
C LEU A 69 15.08 0.26 -3.50
N PHE A 70 13.94 -0.42 -3.41
CA PHE A 70 12.70 0.24 -3.03
C PHE A 70 12.77 0.61 -1.55
N ILE A 71 12.54 1.87 -1.23
CA ILE A 71 12.40 2.36 0.14
C ILE A 71 10.97 2.86 0.23
N ALA A 72 10.14 2.08 0.91
CA ALA A 72 8.71 2.27 1.02
C ALA A 72 8.28 2.83 2.37
N ILE A 73 7.08 3.40 2.42
CA ILE A 73 6.43 3.89 3.64
C ILE A 73 4.92 3.86 3.48
N ASP A 74 4.16 3.78 4.58
CA ASP A 74 2.73 4.08 4.58
C ASP A 74 2.48 5.57 4.89
N GLN A 75 2.33 6.40 3.88
CA GLN A 75 2.00 7.82 4.04
C GLN A 75 0.68 8.13 3.31
N GLU A 76 -0.43 7.69 3.91
CA GLU A 76 -1.81 7.93 3.43
C GLU A 76 -2.36 9.28 3.92
N GLY A 77 -1.76 9.86 4.97
CA GLY A 77 -2.38 10.92 5.75
C GLY A 77 -3.26 10.35 6.87
N GLY A 78 -3.84 11.24 7.69
CA GLY A 78 -4.75 10.86 8.77
C GLY A 78 -4.14 9.86 9.76
N GLN A 79 -4.87 8.77 10.01
CA GLN A 79 -4.45 7.73 10.97
C GLN A 79 -3.22 6.95 10.49
N VAL A 80 -3.04 6.78 9.18
CA VAL A 80 -1.92 6.04 8.59
C VAL A 80 -0.97 7.01 7.90
N ALA A 81 -0.25 7.75 8.73
CA ALA A 81 0.84 8.63 8.32
C ALA A 81 2.04 8.39 9.24
N ARG A 82 3.12 7.82 8.70
CA ARG A 82 4.34 7.51 9.46
C ARG A 82 5.18 8.77 9.70
N LEU A 83 5.26 9.68 8.73
CA LEU A 83 5.92 10.97 8.89
C LEU A 83 5.04 11.91 9.72
N LYS A 84 5.49 12.22 10.93
CA LYS A 84 4.86 13.16 11.87
C LYS A 84 5.58 14.51 11.85
N ALA A 85 5.11 15.49 12.64
CA ALA A 85 5.78 16.79 12.76
C ALA A 85 7.31 16.62 12.94
N PRO A 86 8.16 17.37 12.19
CA PRO A 86 7.85 18.60 11.46
C PRO A 86 7.30 18.44 10.04
N PHE A 87 7.10 17.22 9.54
CA PHE A 87 6.48 16.97 8.23
C PHE A 87 5.00 17.41 8.20
N THR A 88 4.51 17.74 7.01
CA THR A 88 3.13 18.22 6.82
C THR A 88 2.13 17.13 7.24
N GLN A 89 1.15 17.52 8.06
CA GLN A 89 0.12 16.60 8.55
C GLN A 89 -1.17 16.81 7.77
N PHE A 90 -1.60 15.77 7.06
CA PHE A 90 -2.89 15.75 6.37
C PHE A 90 -3.94 15.03 7.23
N PRO A 91 -5.20 15.47 7.20
CA PRO A 91 -6.26 14.86 8.00
C PRO A 91 -6.71 13.48 7.49
N GLY A 92 -6.29 13.07 6.28
CA GLY A 92 -6.58 11.76 5.69
C GLY A 92 -7.61 11.81 4.57
N ASN A 93 -7.78 10.69 3.88
CA ASN A 93 -8.61 10.58 2.67
C ASN A 93 -10.08 10.99 2.84
N PRO A 94 -10.77 10.73 3.98
CA PRO A 94 -12.16 11.17 4.16
C PRO A 94 -12.35 12.69 4.10
N MET A 95 -11.28 13.46 4.28
CA MET A 95 -11.31 14.93 4.28
C MET A 95 -10.96 15.55 2.92
N ILE A 96 -10.66 14.74 1.90
CA ILE A 96 -10.50 15.20 0.51
C ILE A 96 -11.91 15.40 -0.07
N LYS A 97 -12.26 16.65 -0.40
CA LYS A 97 -13.60 17.06 -0.85
C LYS A 97 -13.63 17.56 -2.29
N GLU A 98 -12.48 17.89 -2.86
CA GLU A 98 -12.31 18.27 -4.25
C GLU A 98 -11.00 17.75 -4.84
N GLU A 99 -10.89 17.73 -6.17
CA GLU A 99 -9.68 17.26 -6.86
C GLU A 99 -8.42 18.03 -6.44
N ALA A 100 -8.56 19.32 -6.11
CA ALA A 100 -7.46 20.16 -5.65
C ALA A 100 -6.86 19.67 -4.32
N ASP A 101 -7.68 19.10 -3.42
CA ASP A 101 -7.19 18.54 -2.15
C ASP A 101 -6.31 17.31 -2.39
N ALA A 102 -6.75 16.42 -3.30
CA ALA A 102 -6.01 15.20 -3.65
C ALA A 102 -4.68 15.53 -4.33
N VAL A 103 -4.68 16.52 -5.23
CA VAL A 103 -3.46 17.01 -5.88
C VAL A 103 -2.52 17.63 -4.83
N HIS A 104 -3.02 18.51 -3.97
CA HIS A 104 -2.21 19.17 -2.94
C HIS A 104 -1.57 18.15 -1.98
N PHE A 105 -2.35 17.17 -1.51
CA PHE A 105 -1.85 16.06 -0.70
C PHE A 105 -0.69 15.34 -1.38
N ALA A 106 -0.88 14.96 -2.65
CA ALA A 106 0.10 14.18 -3.39
C ALA A 106 1.37 14.97 -3.74
N GLU A 107 1.25 16.27 -4.07
CA GLU A 107 2.40 17.15 -4.36
C GLU A 107 3.30 17.31 -3.13
N VAL A 108 2.70 17.67 -1.98
CA VAL A 108 3.44 17.87 -0.74
C VAL A 108 4.06 16.55 -0.27
N THR A 109 3.27 15.47 -0.26
CA THR A 109 3.76 14.16 0.17
C THR A 109 4.90 13.70 -0.74
N ALA A 110 4.79 13.83 -2.06
CA ALA A 110 5.85 13.42 -2.96
C ALA A 110 7.15 14.24 -2.78
N ALA A 111 7.04 15.54 -2.53
CA ALA A 111 8.18 16.40 -2.24
C ALA A 111 8.90 15.97 -0.94
N GLU A 112 8.14 15.78 0.15
CA GLU A 112 8.71 15.38 1.46
C GLU A 112 9.34 13.98 1.40
N LEU A 113 8.69 13.02 0.73
CA LEU A 113 9.24 11.67 0.55
C LEU A 113 10.53 11.69 -0.29
N THR A 114 10.54 12.47 -1.37
CA THR A 114 11.73 12.64 -2.22
C THR A 114 12.89 13.23 -1.44
N GLU A 115 12.65 14.28 -0.64
CA GLU A 115 13.68 14.91 0.19
C GLU A 115 14.24 13.96 1.25
N ALA A 116 13.38 13.12 1.84
CA ALA A 116 13.75 12.07 2.79
C ALA A 116 14.48 10.88 2.14
N GLY A 117 14.49 10.77 0.81
CA GLY A 117 15.11 9.66 0.07
C GLY A 117 14.24 8.40 -0.05
N ILE A 118 12.95 8.52 0.26
CA ILE A 118 11.92 7.48 0.09
C ILE A 118 11.43 7.54 -1.36
N ASN A 119 11.22 6.39 -2.01
CA ASN A 119 10.88 6.35 -3.44
C ASN A 119 9.59 5.55 -3.75
N MET A 120 8.95 4.97 -2.75
CA MET A 120 7.69 4.24 -2.89
C MET A 120 6.75 4.61 -1.73
N ASN A 121 5.48 4.82 -2.03
CA ASN A 121 4.45 5.06 -1.02
C ASN A 121 3.37 3.99 -1.15
N MET A 122 3.02 3.37 -0.03
CA MET A 122 1.93 2.40 0.08
C MET A 122 0.58 3.13 0.11
N ALA A 123 0.34 3.95 -0.90
CA ALA A 123 -0.84 4.78 -1.08
C ALA A 123 -1.04 5.04 -2.59
N PRO A 124 -2.29 5.32 -3.03
CA PRO A 124 -3.49 5.58 -2.24
C PRO A 124 -4.29 4.32 -1.84
N VAL A 125 -5.16 4.50 -0.84
CA VAL A 125 -6.25 3.57 -0.52
C VAL A 125 -7.33 3.70 -1.59
N MET A 126 -7.58 2.62 -2.32
CA MET A 126 -8.58 2.52 -3.40
C MET A 126 -9.83 1.74 -2.96
N ASP A 127 -9.93 1.39 -1.69
CA ASP A 127 -11.10 0.71 -1.12
C ASP A 127 -12.33 1.63 -1.10
N VAL A 128 -13.49 1.07 -1.44
CA VAL A 128 -14.78 1.76 -1.41
C VAL A 128 -15.55 1.32 -0.17
N VAL A 129 -15.87 2.24 0.72
CA VAL A 129 -16.68 1.91 1.91
C VAL A 129 -18.14 1.74 1.55
N VAL A 130 -18.84 0.82 2.21
CA VAL A 130 -20.28 0.67 2.01
C VAL A 130 -21.02 1.65 2.92
N PRO A 131 -22.02 2.38 2.42
CA PRO A 131 -22.85 3.22 3.29
C PRO A 131 -23.52 2.35 4.36
N GLN A 132 -23.40 2.73 5.64
CA GLN A 132 -24.18 2.10 6.71
C GLN A 132 -25.66 2.34 6.43
N THR A 133 -26.40 1.30 6.04
CA THR A 133 -27.86 1.35 6.00
C THR A 133 -28.37 1.32 7.44
N SER A 134 -29.34 2.17 7.75
CA SER A 134 -29.94 2.44 9.07
C SER A 134 -30.53 1.23 9.84
N GLU A 135 -30.29 -0.01 9.40
CA GLU A 135 -30.70 -1.24 10.07
C GLU A 135 -29.54 -1.91 10.84
N VAL A 136 -28.29 -1.47 10.66
CA VAL A 136 -27.12 -1.95 11.43
C VAL A 136 -26.88 -1.04 12.64
N PHE A 137 -27.85 -0.94 13.55
CA PHE A 137 -27.68 -0.24 14.84
C PHE A 137 -27.44 -1.18 16.03
N GLU A 138 -27.28 -2.49 15.79
CA GLU A 138 -27.12 -3.47 16.88
C GLU A 138 -25.77 -4.20 16.93
N THR A 139 -24.85 -3.97 16.00
CA THR A 139 -23.51 -4.57 16.08
C THR A 139 -22.44 -3.50 16.33
N SER A 140 -21.56 -3.76 17.30
CA SER A 140 -20.40 -2.92 17.63
C SER A 140 -19.27 -3.04 16.60
N GLU A 141 -19.62 -3.23 15.33
CA GLU A 141 -18.67 -3.48 14.25
C GLU A 141 -18.03 -2.17 13.80
N VAL A 142 -16.72 -2.07 13.95
CA VAL A 142 -15.93 -0.94 13.47
C VAL A 142 -15.44 -1.29 12.06
N PHE A 143 -15.94 -0.56 11.05
CA PHE A 143 -15.43 -0.65 9.69
C PHE A 143 -14.05 0.00 9.62
N VAL A 144 -13.02 -0.80 9.33
CA VAL A 144 -11.61 -0.36 9.37
C VAL A 144 -11.32 0.75 8.36
N MET A 145 -12.03 0.75 7.22
CA MET A 145 -11.77 1.65 6.11
C MET A 145 -12.48 3.00 6.19
N GLU A 146 -13.46 3.21 7.07
CA GLU A 146 -14.18 4.50 7.14
C GLU A 146 -13.25 5.69 7.41
N ALA A 147 -12.21 5.49 8.21
CA ALA A 147 -11.22 6.52 8.52
C ALA A 147 -10.10 6.67 7.47
N ARG A 148 -10.02 5.76 6.48
CA ARG A 148 -8.91 5.64 5.53
C ARG A 148 -9.33 5.74 4.05
N ALA A 149 -10.60 5.50 3.73
CA ALA A 149 -11.11 5.57 2.35
C ALA A 149 -11.50 7.01 1.96
N PHE A 150 -11.57 7.27 0.66
CA PHE A 150 -12.05 8.56 0.13
C PHE A 150 -13.57 8.73 0.27
N GLY A 151 -14.31 7.62 0.35
CA GLY A 151 -15.77 7.62 0.47
C GLY A 151 -16.40 6.34 -0.06
N SER A 152 -17.71 6.38 -0.23
CA SER A 152 -18.54 5.24 -0.66
C SER A 152 -18.93 5.24 -2.13
N ASP A 153 -18.57 6.27 -2.87
CA ASP A 153 -18.80 6.35 -4.32
C ASP A 153 -17.57 5.83 -5.08
N PRO A 154 -17.66 4.69 -5.80
CA PRO A 154 -16.54 4.14 -6.55
C PRO A 154 -15.93 5.10 -7.57
N GLU A 155 -16.74 5.96 -8.22
CA GLU A 155 -16.24 6.92 -9.19
C GLU A 155 -15.45 8.04 -8.51
N TRP A 156 -15.91 8.48 -7.33
CA TRP A 156 -15.19 9.42 -6.49
C TRP A 156 -13.83 8.86 -6.03
N VAL A 157 -13.81 7.63 -5.53
CA VAL A 157 -12.56 6.95 -5.13
C VAL A 157 -11.62 6.79 -6.31
N ALA A 158 -12.13 6.38 -7.48
CA ALA A 158 -11.35 6.25 -8.71
C ALA A 158 -10.74 7.59 -9.15
N ASN A 159 -11.51 8.69 -9.07
CA ASN A 159 -11.02 10.02 -9.44
C ASN A 159 -9.95 10.51 -8.44
N MET A 160 -10.26 10.57 -7.15
CA MET A 160 -9.33 11.09 -6.13
C MET A 160 -8.05 10.25 -6.03
N GLY A 161 -8.19 8.93 -5.95
CA GLY A 161 -7.04 8.02 -5.95
C GLY A 161 -6.23 8.12 -7.24
N GLY A 162 -6.89 8.28 -8.39
CA GLY A 162 -6.24 8.50 -9.68
C GLY A 162 -5.40 9.79 -9.72
N ARG A 163 -5.88 10.88 -9.12
CA ARG A 163 -5.10 12.13 -8.96
C ARG A 163 -3.85 11.89 -8.12
N VAL A 164 -4.00 11.21 -6.97
CA VAL A 164 -2.87 10.89 -6.08
C VAL A 164 -1.81 10.05 -6.80
N ILE A 165 -2.22 8.98 -7.51
CA ILE A 165 -1.32 8.12 -8.29
C ILE A 165 -0.54 8.95 -9.32
N THR A 166 -1.26 9.73 -10.12
CA THR A 166 -0.66 10.50 -11.22
C THR A 166 0.38 11.50 -10.69
N VAL A 167 0.03 12.24 -9.63
CA VAL A 167 0.90 13.27 -9.07
C VAL A 167 2.12 12.65 -8.37
N MET A 168 1.95 11.60 -7.56
CA MET A 168 3.07 10.93 -6.90
C MET A 168 4.07 10.40 -7.93
N GLN A 169 3.59 9.70 -8.96
CA GLN A 169 4.46 9.10 -9.98
C GLN A 169 5.17 10.15 -10.85
N ASN A 170 4.48 11.23 -11.22
CA ASN A 170 5.10 12.35 -11.95
C ASN A 170 6.20 13.05 -11.15
N ASN A 171 6.14 12.95 -9.82
CA ASN A 171 7.15 13.49 -8.91
C ASN A 171 8.16 12.42 -8.43
N GLY A 172 8.23 11.27 -9.10
CA GLY A 172 9.26 10.26 -8.86
C GLY A 172 8.99 9.32 -7.68
N ILE A 173 7.78 9.32 -7.13
CA ILE A 173 7.35 8.37 -6.09
C ILE A 173 6.47 7.29 -6.71
N MET A 174 6.87 6.03 -6.55
CA MET A 174 6.03 4.90 -6.96
C MET A 174 4.80 4.79 -6.05
N ALA A 175 3.61 4.98 -6.62
CA ALA A 175 2.36 4.79 -5.93
C ALA A 175 1.97 3.29 -5.91
N VAL A 176 1.36 2.85 -4.80
CA VAL A 176 0.85 1.49 -4.63
C VAL A 176 -0.61 1.56 -4.22
N ALA A 177 -1.50 1.19 -5.15
CA ALA A 177 -2.94 1.13 -4.89
C ALA A 177 -3.28 -0.07 -3.99
N LYS A 178 -4.11 0.13 -2.97
CA LYS A 178 -4.45 -0.92 -1.99
C LYS A 178 -5.89 -0.82 -1.46
N HIS A 179 -6.53 -1.89 -0.99
CA HIS A 179 -6.03 -3.27 -0.89
C HIS A 179 -6.87 -4.18 -1.81
N PHE A 180 -6.29 -4.60 -2.93
CA PHE A 180 -7.00 -5.33 -3.98
C PHE A 180 -7.46 -6.72 -3.50
N PRO A 181 -8.70 -7.18 -3.81
CA PRO A 181 -9.69 -6.57 -4.71
C PRO A 181 -10.65 -5.55 -4.08
N GLY A 182 -10.43 -5.16 -2.84
CA GLY A 182 -11.24 -4.21 -2.10
C GLY A 182 -11.61 -4.75 -0.71
N ILE A 183 -11.26 -4.01 0.35
CA ILE A 183 -11.54 -4.37 1.74
C ILE A 183 -12.51 -3.41 2.43
N GLY A 184 -13.12 -2.47 1.70
CA GLY A 184 -13.99 -1.44 2.28
C GLY A 184 -15.26 -1.98 2.95
N ARG A 185 -15.60 -3.25 2.71
CA ARG A 185 -16.72 -4.00 3.31
C ARG A 185 -16.34 -4.73 4.60
N THR A 186 -15.05 -4.75 4.94
CA THR A 186 -14.54 -5.57 6.05
C THR A 186 -14.81 -4.90 7.38
N THR A 187 -15.36 -5.67 8.31
CA THR A 187 -15.54 -5.31 9.71
C THR A 187 -14.46 -6.00 10.55
N LEU A 188 -14.07 -5.39 11.67
CA LEU A 188 -13.25 -6.08 12.68
C LEU A 188 -14.14 -7.03 13.47
N ASP A 189 -14.20 -8.30 13.07
CA ASP A 189 -14.69 -9.33 13.98
C ASP A 189 -13.54 -9.77 14.90
N SER A 190 -13.64 -9.44 16.19
CA SER A 190 -12.64 -9.78 17.19
C SER A 190 -12.48 -11.27 17.48
N HIS A 191 -13.29 -12.15 16.88
CA HIS A 191 -13.29 -13.59 17.12
C HIS A 191 -12.66 -14.43 15.99
N ASN A 192 -12.33 -13.81 14.85
CA ASN A 192 -11.80 -14.55 13.70
C ASN A 192 -10.29 -14.32 13.55
N ASP A 193 -9.53 -15.40 13.59
CA ASP A 193 -8.10 -15.41 13.30
C ASP A 193 -7.80 -15.05 11.82
N MET A 194 -8.80 -15.14 10.93
CA MET A 194 -8.69 -14.77 9.52
C MET A 194 -9.94 -13.99 9.06
N PRO A 195 -9.83 -12.70 8.71
CA PRO A 195 -10.99 -11.94 8.25
C PRO A 195 -11.45 -12.43 6.86
N SER A 196 -12.77 -12.51 6.67
CA SER A 196 -13.39 -12.99 5.43
C SER A 196 -14.55 -12.10 4.97
N LEU A 197 -14.83 -12.14 3.67
CA LEU A 197 -15.93 -11.44 3.02
C LEU A 197 -16.76 -12.42 2.18
N ASP A 198 -18.07 -12.41 2.40
CA ASP A 198 -19.03 -13.22 1.63
C ASP A 198 -19.66 -12.40 0.48
N VAL A 199 -18.81 -11.90 -0.41
CA VAL A 199 -19.18 -11.01 -1.52
C VAL A 199 -19.02 -11.70 -2.88
N ASP A 200 -20.00 -11.52 -3.76
CA ASP A 200 -19.98 -12.06 -5.11
C ASP A 200 -19.07 -11.23 -6.05
N MET A 201 -18.52 -11.89 -7.06
CA MET A 201 -17.64 -11.24 -8.04
C MET A 201 -18.33 -10.09 -8.78
N ASP A 202 -19.63 -10.20 -9.04
CA ASP A 202 -20.41 -9.16 -9.72
C ASP A 202 -20.55 -7.90 -8.85
N ASP A 203 -20.72 -8.07 -7.53
CA ASP A 203 -20.78 -6.95 -6.57
C ASP A 203 -19.43 -6.25 -6.46
N LEU A 204 -18.33 -7.02 -6.41
CA LEU A 204 -16.98 -6.46 -6.47
C LEU A 204 -16.76 -5.69 -7.78
N ALA A 205 -17.19 -6.26 -8.91
CA ALA A 205 -17.03 -5.64 -10.22
C ALA A 205 -17.83 -4.34 -10.36
N ALA A 206 -19.02 -4.28 -9.77
CA ALA A 206 -19.90 -3.11 -9.82
C ALA A 206 -19.45 -1.95 -8.90
N SER A 207 -18.52 -2.19 -7.97
CA SER A 207 -18.10 -1.20 -6.98
C SER A 207 -16.58 -1.24 -6.74
N ASP A 208 -16.13 -2.22 -5.94
CA ASP A 208 -14.78 -2.28 -5.34
C ASP A 208 -13.65 -2.33 -6.38
N LEU A 209 -13.89 -2.92 -7.55
CA LEU A 209 -12.88 -3.04 -8.61
C LEU A 209 -12.73 -1.78 -9.47
N LEU A 210 -13.72 -0.90 -9.52
CA LEU A 210 -13.71 0.28 -10.40
C LEU A 210 -12.52 1.21 -10.12
N PRO A 211 -12.19 1.53 -8.85
CA PRO A 211 -10.99 2.30 -8.52
C PRO A 211 -9.69 1.62 -8.98
N PHE A 212 -9.56 0.31 -8.80
CA PHE A 212 -8.35 -0.42 -9.24
C PHE A 212 -8.22 -0.47 -10.76
N GLU A 213 -9.32 -0.59 -11.50
CA GLU A 213 -9.28 -0.48 -12.96
C GLU A 213 -8.80 0.90 -13.40
N ALA A 214 -9.24 1.96 -12.73
CA ALA A 214 -8.74 3.31 -13.00
C ALA A 214 -7.24 3.42 -12.70
N ALA A 215 -6.78 2.87 -11.58
CA ALA A 215 -5.36 2.83 -11.21
C ALA A 215 -4.52 2.09 -12.27
N VAL A 216 -4.99 0.95 -12.78
CA VAL A 216 -4.32 0.20 -13.86
C VAL A 216 -4.25 1.02 -15.15
N ARG A 217 -5.36 1.68 -15.55
CA ARG A 217 -5.37 2.55 -16.74
C ARG A 217 -4.41 3.74 -16.63
N LEU A 218 -4.19 4.25 -15.43
CA LEU A 218 -3.25 5.33 -15.14
C LEU A 218 -1.79 4.85 -15.02
N GLY A 219 -1.54 3.55 -15.14
CA GLY A 219 -0.20 2.98 -15.03
C GLY A 219 0.36 3.08 -13.61
N VAL A 220 -0.45 2.75 -12.60
CA VAL A 220 0.02 2.64 -11.21
C VAL A 220 1.23 1.68 -11.12
N SER A 221 2.21 2.02 -10.29
CA SER A 221 3.48 1.29 -10.20
C SER A 221 3.29 -0.05 -9.50
N GLY A 222 2.49 -0.06 -8.43
CA GLY A 222 2.18 -1.26 -7.66
C GLY A 222 0.71 -1.40 -7.29
N ILE A 223 0.29 -2.64 -7.05
CA ILE A 223 -0.97 -2.99 -6.41
C ILE A 223 -0.68 -3.95 -5.25
N MET A 224 -1.20 -3.60 -4.06
CA MET A 224 -1.13 -4.42 -2.87
C MET A 224 -2.39 -5.27 -2.76
N LEU A 225 -2.23 -6.58 -2.58
CA LEU A 225 -3.29 -7.55 -2.37
C LEU A 225 -3.68 -7.60 -0.89
N SER A 226 -4.98 -7.67 -0.60
CA SER A 226 -5.47 -7.85 0.76
C SER A 226 -5.15 -9.23 1.33
N HIS A 227 -5.05 -9.35 2.64
CA HIS A 227 -4.99 -10.64 3.35
C HIS A 227 -6.38 -11.05 3.87
N ILE A 228 -7.37 -11.03 2.97
CA ILE A 228 -8.78 -11.33 3.26
C ILE A 228 -9.22 -12.53 2.45
N LEU A 229 -9.99 -13.44 3.05
CA LEU A 229 -10.63 -14.56 2.37
C LEU A 229 -11.94 -14.10 1.71
N TYR A 230 -12.12 -14.37 0.41
CA TYR A 230 -13.33 -13.98 -0.33
C TYR A 230 -14.14 -15.24 -0.66
N ASN A 231 -15.05 -15.64 0.23
CA ASN A 231 -15.68 -16.97 0.23
C ASN A 231 -16.31 -17.37 -1.11
N LYS A 232 -16.93 -16.43 -1.83
CA LYS A 232 -17.58 -16.70 -3.13
C LYS A 232 -16.64 -16.53 -4.34
N VAL A 233 -15.44 -16.00 -4.13
CA VAL A 233 -14.42 -15.82 -5.17
C VAL A 233 -13.35 -16.89 -5.07
N ASP A 234 -12.68 -17.01 -3.93
CA ASP A 234 -11.73 -18.08 -3.63
C ASP A 234 -11.93 -18.51 -2.17
N PRO A 235 -12.61 -19.63 -1.91
CA PRO A 235 -12.88 -20.11 -0.56
C PRO A 235 -11.67 -20.78 0.10
N GLU A 236 -10.58 -21.01 -0.63
CA GLU A 236 -9.41 -21.73 -0.11
C GLU A 236 -8.31 -20.78 0.39
N TRP A 237 -8.08 -19.68 -0.33
CA TRP A 237 -6.94 -18.80 -0.08
C TRP A 237 -7.35 -17.33 0.07
N PRO A 238 -6.74 -16.59 1.02
CA PRO A 238 -6.87 -15.13 1.04
C PRO A 238 -6.31 -14.52 -0.25
N ALA A 239 -6.77 -13.33 -0.61
CA ALA A 239 -6.42 -12.67 -1.88
C ALA A 239 -4.92 -12.59 -2.15
N SER A 240 -4.11 -12.31 -1.13
CA SER A 240 -2.64 -12.29 -1.18
C SER A 240 -1.98 -13.63 -1.57
N LEU A 241 -2.65 -14.76 -1.35
CA LEU A 241 -2.18 -16.10 -1.67
C LEU A 241 -2.95 -16.76 -2.82
N SER A 242 -4.09 -16.20 -3.22
CA SER A 242 -4.99 -16.76 -4.23
C SER A 242 -4.46 -16.58 -5.66
N PRO A 243 -4.19 -17.66 -6.42
CA PRO A 243 -3.91 -17.56 -7.86
C PRO A 243 -5.12 -17.03 -8.64
N ARG A 244 -6.34 -17.30 -8.19
CA ARG A 244 -7.57 -16.81 -8.84
C ARG A 244 -7.67 -15.29 -8.76
N ILE A 245 -7.30 -14.69 -7.63
CA ILE A 245 -7.31 -13.23 -7.47
C ILE A 245 -6.04 -12.59 -8.04
N ALA A 246 -4.86 -13.04 -7.59
CA ALA A 246 -3.60 -12.41 -7.97
C ALA A 246 -3.23 -12.61 -9.45
N LYS A 247 -3.45 -13.80 -10.01
CA LYS A 247 -3.06 -14.14 -11.39
C LYS A 247 -4.23 -14.04 -12.35
N GLU A 248 -5.34 -14.70 -12.10
CA GLU A 248 -6.44 -14.72 -13.07
C GLU A 248 -7.16 -13.38 -13.13
N LEU A 249 -7.60 -12.86 -11.98
CA LEU A 249 -8.30 -11.58 -11.95
C LEU A 249 -7.34 -10.41 -12.24
N LEU A 250 -6.29 -10.22 -11.45
CA LEU A 250 -5.44 -9.02 -11.57
C LEU A 250 -4.53 -9.04 -12.80
N ARG A 251 -3.71 -10.09 -12.97
CA ARG A 251 -2.81 -10.16 -14.14
C ARG A 251 -3.56 -10.42 -15.43
N ASN A 252 -4.41 -11.46 -15.49
CA ASN A 252 -4.99 -11.88 -16.75
C ASN A 252 -6.22 -11.07 -17.17
N HIS A 253 -7.16 -10.77 -16.26
CA HIS A 253 -8.39 -10.05 -16.62
C HIS A 253 -8.18 -8.53 -16.61
N LYS A 254 -7.60 -7.98 -15.53
CA LYS A 254 -7.34 -6.53 -15.43
C LYS A 254 -6.08 -6.09 -16.19
N LYS A 255 -5.28 -7.02 -16.72
CA LYS A 255 -4.07 -6.75 -17.53
C LYS A 255 -3.04 -5.88 -16.79
N PHE A 256 -2.93 -6.05 -15.48
CA PHE A 256 -1.95 -5.32 -14.70
C PHE A 256 -0.56 -5.94 -14.82
N ASP A 257 0.39 -5.22 -15.39
CA ASP A 257 1.77 -5.67 -15.61
C ASP A 257 2.79 -5.06 -14.62
N GLY A 258 2.35 -4.21 -13.68
CA GLY A 258 3.19 -3.59 -12.66
C GLY A 258 3.60 -4.52 -11.50
N ILE A 259 4.04 -3.95 -10.37
CA ILE A 259 4.43 -4.73 -9.19
C ILE A 259 3.18 -5.19 -8.44
N VAL A 260 3.06 -6.49 -8.18
CA VAL A 260 2.02 -7.02 -7.28
C VAL A 260 2.72 -7.46 -6.01
N MET A 261 2.22 -7.00 -4.87
CA MET A 261 2.75 -7.32 -3.55
C MET A 261 1.61 -7.68 -2.60
N THR A 262 1.93 -8.45 -1.56
CA THR A 262 1.00 -8.71 -0.48
C THR A 262 0.93 -7.50 0.45
N ASP A 263 -0.14 -7.40 1.23
CA ASP A 263 -0.07 -6.72 2.52
C ASP A 263 0.96 -7.42 3.43
N ASP A 264 1.24 -6.84 4.60
CA ASP A 264 2.21 -7.39 5.55
C ASP A 264 1.80 -8.81 5.99
N LEU A 265 2.70 -9.78 5.77
CA LEU A 265 2.48 -11.19 6.06
C LEU A 265 2.63 -11.51 7.55
N ASP A 266 3.17 -10.59 8.35
CA ASP A 266 3.19 -10.69 9.80
C ASP A 266 1.86 -10.19 10.42
N MET A 267 0.88 -9.75 9.61
CA MET A 267 -0.47 -9.45 10.12
C MET A 267 -1.27 -10.73 10.34
N GLY A 268 -1.48 -11.07 11.62
CA GLY A 268 -2.20 -12.25 12.13
C GLY A 268 -1.60 -12.70 13.45
#